data_AF-A0A9E1S602-F1
#
_entry.id   AF-A0A9E1S602-F1
#
_cell.length_a   1.000
_cell.length_b   1.000
_cell.length_c   1.000
_cell.angle_alpha   90.00
_cell.angle_beta   90.00
_cell.angle_gamma   90.00
#
_symmetry.space_group_name_H-M   'P 1'
#
loop_
_entity.id
_entity.type
_entity.pdbx_description
1 polymer ?
#
loop_
_entity_poly.entity_id
_entity_poly.type
_entity_poly.pdbx_seq_one_letter_code
_entity_poly.pdbx_strand_id
1 'polypeptide(L)'
;AGLINFVDWARPAKPLPLLTQAEGMVQVETLEAITNYTQTLMTPPQETFGAELYVAGIYTEVNDLLPQNTVALVYTKDNWRFIEIDYKPITLEEHLSTSRGFDPTEVVLTPEVTGTLITLDHTPRCIEPVDDRFPGKCEISTQLSFELDGTTITISADGTHATEGELIEIGRSIIE
;
A
#
# COMPACT_ATOMS: atom_id res chain seq x y z
N ALA A 1 1.97 51.06 -13.98
CA ALA A 1 1.91 50.28 -12.73
C ALA A 1 1.61 48.84 -13.11
N GLY A 2 2.61 47.97 -13.05
CA GLY A 2 2.47 46.55 -13.40
C GLY A 2 1.91 45.77 -12.22
N LEU A 3 0.81 45.05 -12.44
CA LEU A 3 0.27 44.08 -11.49
C LEU A 3 1.18 42.84 -11.54
N ILE A 4 1.90 42.62 -10.45
CA ILE A 4 2.68 41.41 -10.20
C ILE A 4 1.68 40.32 -9.86
N ASN A 5 1.66 39.25 -10.67
CA ASN A 5 0.89 38.04 -10.42
C ASN A 5 1.29 37.47 -9.05
N PHE A 6 0.31 37.38 -8.15
CA PHE A 6 0.43 36.64 -6.91
C PHE A 6 0.59 35.15 -7.25
N VAL A 7 1.85 34.72 -7.19
CA VAL A 7 2.37 33.41 -6.79
C VAL A 7 1.33 32.28 -6.76
N ASP A 8 1.56 31.31 -7.62
CA ASP A 8 0.86 30.04 -7.80
C ASP A 8 1.50 28.98 -6.86
N TRP A 9 1.37 29.14 -5.53
CA TRP A 9 2.12 28.36 -4.52
C TRP A 9 1.42 27.10 -3.99
N ALA A 10 0.30 26.66 -4.58
CA ALA A 10 -0.52 25.59 -3.99
C ALA A 10 -0.80 24.40 -4.91
N ARG A 11 0.07 24.12 -5.89
CA ARG A 11 0.05 22.83 -6.61
C ARG A 11 1.47 22.28 -6.65
N PRO A 12 1.75 21.09 -6.08
CA PRO A 12 3.01 20.43 -6.39
C PRO A 12 3.09 20.27 -7.91
N ALA A 13 4.12 20.88 -8.51
CA ALA A 13 4.32 20.94 -9.96
C ALA A 13 4.64 19.59 -10.62
N LYS A 14 4.53 18.49 -9.86
CA LYS A 14 4.77 17.13 -10.31
C LYS A 14 3.78 16.20 -9.61
N PRO A 15 3.22 15.23 -10.32
CA PRO A 15 2.38 14.22 -9.70
C PRO A 15 3.20 13.47 -8.65
N LEU A 16 2.59 13.23 -7.48
CA LEU A 16 3.23 12.41 -6.48
C LEU A 16 3.03 10.94 -6.85
N PRO A 17 4.12 10.18 -6.91
CA PRO A 17 4.03 8.78 -7.25
C PRO A 17 3.27 8.03 -6.15
N LEU A 18 2.34 7.18 -6.55
CA LEU A 18 1.60 6.34 -5.60
C LEU A 18 2.51 5.29 -4.95
N LEU A 19 3.45 4.74 -5.72
CA LEU A 19 4.51 3.87 -5.24
C LEU A 19 5.70 4.66 -4.72
N THR A 20 6.34 4.15 -3.66
CA THR A 20 7.61 4.68 -3.17
C THR A 20 8.66 4.62 -4.27
N GLN A 21 9.29 5.75 -4.57
CA GLN A 21 10.36 5.80 -5.57
C GLN A 21 11.69 5.48 -4.90
N ALA A 22 12.25 4.32 -5.20
CA ALA A 22 13.53 3.85 -4.71
C ALA A 22 14.36 3.23 -5.84
N GLU A 23 15.67 3.10 -5.63
CA GLU A 23 16.53 2.33 -6.53
C GLU A 23 16.03 0.88 -6.62
N GLY A 24 16.12 0.28 -7.83
CA GLY A 24 15.55 -1.03 -8.10
C GLY A 24 14.02 -1.11 -8.22
N MET A 25 13.29 0.02 -8.15
CA MET A 25 11.84 -0.01 -8.38
C MET A 25 11.53 -0.17 -9.88
N VAL A 26 10.82 -1.26 -10.22
CA VAL A 26 10.33 -1.57 -11.57
C VAL A 26 8.81 -1.58 -11.56
N GLN A 27 8.18 -0.65 -12.29
CA GLN A 27 6.74 -0.71 -12.52
C GLN A 27 6.42 -1.81 -13.54
N VAL A 28 5.35 -2.54 -13.29
CA VAL A 28 4.88 -3.61 -14.16
C VAL A 28 3.47 -3.32 -14.66
N GLU A 29 3.25 -3.60 -15.94
CA GLU A 29 1.96 -3.33 -16.60
C GLU A 29 0.91 -4.40 -16.32
N THR A 30 1.34 -5.61 -15.90
CA THR A 30 0.44 -6.74 -15.64
C THR A 30 0.88 -7.52 -14.40
N LEU A 31 -0.08 -8.16 -13.72
CA LEU A 31 0.23 -9.06 -12.59
C LEU A 31 1.03 -10.28 -13.04
N GLU A 32 0.82 -10.77 -14.26
CA GLU A 32 1.59 -11.88 -14.83
C GLU A 32 3.08 -11.53 -14.93
N ALA A 33 3.41 -10.28 -15.28
CA ALA A 33 4.79 -9.83 -15.36
C ALA A 33 5.53 -9.96 -14.02
N ILE A 34 4.83 -9.85 -12.89
CA ILE A 34 5.42 -9.98 -11.56
C ILE A 34 6.11 -11.33 -11.38
N THR A 35 5.47 -12.41 -11.85
CA THR A 35 6.03 -13.77 -11.75
C THR A 35 7.29 -13.97 -12.58
N ASN A 36 7.55 -13.11 -13.58
CA ASN A 36 8.80 -13.14 -14.36
C ASN A 36 9.98 -12.47 -13.64
N TYR A 37 9.70 -11.57 -12.69
CA TYR A 37 10.72 -10.79 -11.97
C TYR A 37 10.97 -11.29 -10.56
N THR A 38 9.98 -11.94 -9.93
CA THR A 38 10.09 -12.47 -8.58
C THR A 38 9.51 -13.88 -8.45
N GLN A 39 10.01 -14.64 -7.47
CA GLN A 39 9.44 -15.91 -7.03
C GLN A 39 8.39 -15.72 -5.91
N THR A 40 8.09 -14.48 -5.51
CA THR A 40 7.08 -14.16 -4.50
C THR A 40 5.72 -14.70 -4.95
N LEU A 41 5.17 -15.63 -4.17
CA LEU A 41 3.81 -16.11 -4.37
C LEU A 41 2.84 -15.00 -4.00
N MET A 42 1.95 -14.66 -4.91
CA MET A 42 1.01 -13.57 -4.76
C MET A 42 -0.37 -14.03 -5.21
N THR A 43 -1.32 -13.93 -4.29
CA THR A 43 -2.75 -14.07 -4.60
C THR A 43 -3.36 -12.66 -4.57
N PRO A 44 -3.84 -12.12 -5.70
CA PRO A 44 -4.52 -10.83 -5.70
C PRO A 44 -5.83 -10.94 -4.90
N PRO A 45 -6.28 -9.86 -4.23
CA PRO A 45 -7.53 -9.87 -3.49
C PRO A 45 -8.73 -10.13 -4.42
N GLN A 46 -9.65 -11.00 -3.98
CA GLN A 46 -10.92 -11.25 -4.69
C GLN A 46 -11.98 -10.19 -4.38
N GLU A 47 -11.90 -9.55 -3.21
CA GLU A 47 -12.75 -8.44 -2.81
C GLU A 47 -11.92 -7.15 -2.78
N THR A 48 -12.45 -6.09 -3.40
CA THR A 48 -11.76 -4.78 -3.53
C THR A 48 -12.69 -3.61 -3.23
N PHE A 49 -13.95 -3.87 -2.89
CA PHE A 49 -14.98 -2.88 -2.62
C PHE A 49 -15.16 -1.87 -3.76
N GLY A 50 -14.98 -2.35 -5.00
CA GLY A 50 -15.05 -1.53 -6.23
C GLY A 50 -13.79 -0.73 -6.54
N ALA A 51 -12.69 -0.94 -5.80
CA ALA A 51 -11.40 -0.35 -6.13
C ALA A 51 -10.73 -1.10 -7.29
N GLU A 52 -10.00 -0.36 -8.13
CA GLU A 52 -9.30 -0.92 -9.29
C GLU A 52 -7.79 -0.88 -9.07
N LEU A 53 -7.08 -1.90 -9.56
CA LEU A 53 -5.61 -1.91 -9.55
C LEU A 53 -5.11 -0.78 -10.46
N TYR A 54 -4.43 0.19 -9.85
CA TYR A 54 -3.95 1.38 -10.55
C TYR A 54 -2.51 1.24 -11.03
N VAL A 55 -1.63 0.76 -10.15
CA VAL A 55 -0.22 0.55 -10.45
C VAL A 55 0.32 -0.61 -9.63
N ALA A 56 1.23 -1.37 -10.22
CA ALA A 56 1.99 -2.41 -9.55
C ALA A 56 3.50 -2.15 -9.74
N GLY A 57 4.29 -2.51 -8.74
CA GLY A 57 5.74 -2.36 -8.78
C GLY A 57 6.47 -3.44 -8.01
N ILE A 58 7.73 -3.64 -8.38
CA ILE A 58 8.62 -4.61 -7.77
C ILE A 58 9.88 -3.87 -7.33
N TYR A 59 10.29 -4.10 -6.10
CA TYR A 59 11.53 -3.54 -5.56
C TYR A 59 12.63 -4.60 -5.68
N THR A 60 13.46 -4.50 -6.73
CA THR A 60 14.48 -5.51 -7.05
C THR A 60 15.76 -5.37 -6.23
N GLU A 61 15.86 -4.33 -5.41
CA GLU A 61 16.99 -4.05 -4.53
C GLU A 61 16.48 -3.81 -3.11
N VAL A 62 17.30 -4.14 -2.11
CA VAL A 62 16.99 -3.82 -0.70
C VAL A 62 17.09 -2.32 -0.51
N ASN A 63 16.10 -1.72 0.16
CA ASN A 63 16.20 -0.37 0.68
C ASN A 63 15.76 -0.33 2.15
N ASP A 64 15.89 0.84 2.79
CA ASP A 64 15.60 1.02 4.22
C ASP A 64 14.14 0.72 4.60
N LEU A 65 13.22 0.71 3.63
CA LEU A 65 11.79 0.57 3.86
C LEU A 65 11.25 -0.79 3.41
N LEU A 66 11.84 -1.41 2.39
CA LEU A 66 11.32 -2.60 1.74
C LEU A 66 12.43 -3.61 1.44
N PRO A 67 12.22 -4.90 1.79
CA PRO A 67 13.14 -5.95 1.40
C PRO A 67 13.14 -6.14 -0.11
N GLN A 68 14.23 -6.70 -0.63
CA GLN A 68 14.35 -7.08 -2.02
C GLN A 68 13.22 -8.07 -2.40
N ASN A 69 12.74 -7.96 -3.63
CA ASN A 69 11.64 -8.73 -4.23
C ASN A 69 10.28 -8.46 -3.59
N THR A 70 10.12 -7.33 -2.89
CA THR A 70 8.80 -6.84 -2.50
C THR A 70 7.99 -6.51 -3.73
N VAL A 71 6.74 -6.98 -3.77
CA VAL A 71 5.74 -6.59 -4.76
C VAL A 71 4.76 -5.64 -4.08
N ALA A 72 4.54 -4.46 -4.65
CA ALA A 72 3.55 -3.51 -4.18
C ALA A 72 2.45 -3.31 -5.21
N LEU A 73 1.20 -3.41 -4.77
CA LEU A 73 0.00 -3.18 -5.56
C LEU A 73 -0.75 -1.99 -4.97
N VAL A 74 -1.07 -0.99 -5.79
CA VAL A 74 -1.88 0.15 -5.35
C VAL A 74 -3.25 0.09 -6.01
N TYR A 75 -4.29 0.07 -5.19
CA TYR A 75 -5.67 0.13 -5.64
C TYR A 75 -6.25 1.52 -5.40
N THR A 76 -7.03 2.01 -6.36
CA THR A 76 -7.70 3.30 -6.27
C THR A 76 -9.20 3.17 -6.35
N LYS A 77 -9.91 4.04 -5.62
CA LYS A 77 -11.37 4.14 -5.60
C LYS A 77 -11.74 5.62 -5.52
N ASP A 78 -12.72 6.04 -6.31
CA ASP A 78 -13.18 7.44 -6.36
C ASP A 78 -12.06 8.47 -6.58
N ASN A 79 -11.06 8.10 -7.40
CA ASN A 79 -9.85 8.88 -7.69
C ASN A 79 -8.93 9.15 -6.47
N TRP A 80 -8.96 8.27 -5.47
CA TRP A 80 -8.04 8.27 -4.33
C TRP A 80 -7.33 6.92 -4.21
N ARG A 81 -6.11 6.90 -3.67
CA ARG A 81 -5.48 5.67 -3.18
C ARG A 81 -6.36 5.11 -2.07
N PHE A 82 -6.98 3.97 -2.35
CA PHE A 82 -7.81 3.25 -1.40
C PHE A 82 -6.94 2.41 -0.47
N ILE A 83 -6.09 1.55 -1.06
CA ILE A 83 -5.14 0.72 -0.32
C ILE A 83 -3.84 0.52 -1.11
N GLU A 84 -2.79 0.14 -0.39
CA GLU A 84 -1.54 -0.38 -0.92
C GLU A 84 -1.27 -1.75 -0.29
N ILE A 85 -1.06 -2.78 -1.11
CA ILE A 85 -0.78 -4.15 -0.68
C ILE A 85 0.68 -4.48 -1.01
N ASP A 86 1.47 -4.75 0.01
CA ASP A 86 2.84 -5.22 -0.14
C ASP A 86 2.93 -6.72 0.14
N TYR A 87 3.54 -7.47 -0.77
CA TYR A 87 3.95 -8.86 -0.58
C TYR A 87 5.47 -8.86 -0.36
N LYS A 88 5.89 -9.10 0.88
CA LYS A 88 7.28 -8.98 1.33
C LYS A 88 7.82 -10.39 1.62
N PRO A 89 8.94 -10.80 1.00
CA PRO A 89 9.53 -12.14 1.20
C PRO A 89 10.34 -12.21 2.51
N ILE A 90 9.71 -11.81 3.62
CA ILE A 90 10.23 -11.85 4.99
C ILE A 90 9.14 -12.37 5.92
N THR A 91 9.52 -12.77 7.13
CA THR A 91 8.55 -13.22 8.14
C THR A 91 7.78 -12.05 8.75
N LEU A 92 6.59 -12.34 9.28
CA LEU A 92 5.77 -11.33 9.96
C LEU A 92 6.50 -10.79 11.19
N GLU A 93 7.24 -11.62 11.91
CA GLU A 93 8.06 -11.19 13.05
C GLU A 93 9.12 -10.16 12.62
N GLU A 94 9.83 -10.41 11.52
CA GLU A 94 10.82 -9.48 10.98
C GLU A 94 10.16 -8.16 10.58
N HIS A 95 9.02 -8.21 9.90
CA HIS A 95 8.25 -7.01 9.54
C HIS A 95 7.79 -6.22 10.77
N LEU A 96 7.17 -6.88 11.75
CA LEU A 96 6.65 -6.21 12.95
C LEU A 96 7.77 -5.63 13.82
N SER A 97 9.00 -6.14 13.70
CA SER A 97 10.16 -5.60 14.41
C SER A 97 10.49 -4.16 14.02
N THR A 98 10.09 -3.70 12.83
CA THR A 98 10.29 -2.32 12.38
C THR A 98 9.21 -1.35 12.91
N SER A 99 8.10 -1.88 13.42
CA SER A 99 6.95 -1.11 13.94
C SER A 99 6.93 -1.04 15.47
N ARG A 100 8.08 -1.25 16.13
CA ARG A 100 8.24 -1.18 17.59
C ARG A 100 7.92 0.23 18.08
N GLY A 101 6.78 0.39 18.75
CA GLY A 101 6.32 1.68 19.29
C GLY A 101 4.86 2.00 19.00
N PHE A 102 4.21 1.22 18.13
CA PHE A 102 2.78 1.27 17.94
C PHE A 102 2.09 0.14 18.71
N ASP A 103 0.80 0.31 19.02
CA ASP A 103 0.00 -0.68 19.74
C ASP A 103 -0.66 -1.65 18.74
N PRO A 104 -0.18 -2.91 18.63
CA PRO A 104 -0.76 -3.88 17.73
C PRO A 104 -2.09 -4.42 18.28
N THR A 105 -3.04 -4.63 17.38
CA THR A 105 -4.29 -5.35 17.66
C THR A 105 -4.31 -6.63 16.83
N GLU A 106 -4.47 -7.77 17.48
CA GLU A 106 -4.62 -9.05 16.77
C GLU A 106 -6.02 -9.16 16.16
N VAL A 107 -6.08 -9.61 14.91
CA VAL A 107 -7.32 -9.81 14.18
C VAL A 107 -7.32 -11.18 13.53
N VAL A 108 -8.38 -11.96 13.78
CA VAL A 108 -8.56 -13.27 13.16
C VAL A 108 -9.07 -13.09 11.72
N LEU A 109 -8.25 -13.47 10.74
CA LEU A 109 -8.63 -13.46 9.33
C LEU A 109 -9.34 -14.76 8.96
N THR A 110 -8.71 -15.89 9.28
CA THR A 110 -9.31 -17.22 9.18
C THR A 110 -9.05 -18.00 10.48
N PRO A 111 -9.63 -19.19 10.71
CA PRO A 111 -9.29 -20.00 11.87
C PRO A 111 -7.79 -20.34 12.00
N GLU A 112 -7.06 -20.35 10.87
CA GLU A 112 -5.64 -20.69 10.80
C GLU A 112 -4.71 -19.47 10.68
N VAL A 113 -5.24 -18.30 10.29
CA VAL A 113 -4.44 -17.09 10.02
C VAL A 113 -4.91 -15.92 10.88
N THR A 114 -4.00 -15.41 11.71
CA THR A 114 -4.17 -14.19 12.49
C THR A 114 -3.32 -13.08 11.87
N GLY A 115 -3.93 -11.92 11.65
CA GLY A 115 -3.25 -10.69 11.27
C GLY A 115 -2.99 -9.78 12.46
N THR A 116 -2.12 -8.81 12.25
CA THR A 116 -1.78 -7.74 13.18
C THR A 116 -2.15 -6.40 12.55
N LEU A 117 -3.10 -5.72 13.18
CA LEU A 117 -3.53 -4.37 12.81
C LEU A 117 -2.75 -3.35 13.65
N ILE A 118 -2.17 -2.35 12.97
CA ILE A 118 -1.41 -1.27 13.59
C ILE A 118 -1.93 0.07 13.06
N THR A 119 -2.21 0.99 13.97
CA THR A 119 -2.52 2.39 13.63
C THR A 119 -1.30 3.27 13.89
N LEU A 120 -0.79 3.86 12.80
CA LEU A 120 0.41 4.70 12.76
C LEU A 120 0.10 6.18 13.03
N ASP A 121 -1.05 6.66 12.56
CA ASP A 121 -1.50 8.04 12.71
C ASP A 121 -3.04 8.06 12.74
N HIS A 122 -3.64 9.02 13.45
CA HIS A 122 -5.09 9.26 13.44
C HIS A 122 -5.47 10.49 12.60
N THR A 123 -4.47 11.21 12.09
CA THR A 123 -4.62 12.48 11.37
C THR A 123 -3.72 12.55 10.13
N PRO A 124 -3.83 11.58 9.20
CA PRO A 124 -2.93 11.51 8.05
C PRO A 124 -3.08 12.74 7.16
N ARG A 125 -1.95 13.24 6.64
CA ARG A 125 -1.97 14.37 5.71
C ARG A 125 -2.30 13.89 4.31
N CYS A 126 -3.18 14.62 3.63
CA CYS A 126 -3.67 14.28 2.32
C CYS A 126 -3.21 15.25 1.24
N ILE A 127 -3.09 14.71 0.02
CA ILE A 127 -2.81 15.47 -1.18
C ILE A 127 -3.92 15.15 -2.16
N GLU A 128 -4.66 16.20 -2.50
CA GLU A 128 -5.84 16.13 -3.37
C GLU A 128 -5.50 15.58 -4.76
N PRO A 129 -6.42 14.84 -5.39
CA PRO A 129 -6.28 14.43 -6.78
C PRO A 129 -6.19 15.64 -7.71
N VAL A 130 -5.43 15.47 -8.80
CA VAL A 130 -5.37 16.48 -9.87
C VAL A 130 -6.33 16.13 -11.01
N ASP A 131 -6.27 14.88 -11.48
CA ASP A 131 -7.16 14.26 -12.46
C ASP A 131 -7.10 12.73 -12.30
N ASP A 132 -7.81 11.96 -13.12
CA ASP A 132 -7.87 10.49 -13.02
C ASP A 132 -6.51 9.80 -13.24
N ARG A 133 -5.53 10.50 -13.83
CA ARG A 133 -4.15 10.01 -13.99
C ARG A 133 -3.27 10.33 -12.78
N PHE A 134 -3.78 11.11 -11.83
CA PHE A 134 -3.07 11.55 -10.64
C PHE A 134 -4.02 11.52 -9.44
N PRO A 135 -4.35 10.30 -8.97
CA PRO A 135 -5.26 10.11 -7.84
C PRO A 135 -4.68 10.73 -6.57
N GLY A 136 -5.60 11.12 -5.68
CA GLY A 136 -5.26 11.65 -4.37
C GLY A 136 -4.62 10.58 -3.50
N LYS A 137 -3.78 11.00 -2.55
CA LYS A 137 -3.12 10.10 -1.61
C LYS A 137 -2.97 10.77 -0.27
N CYS A 138 -3.32 10.08 0.79
CA CYS A 138 -2.97 10.45 2.16
C CYS A 138 -1.78 9.63 2.66
N GLU A 139 -1.12 10.11 3.71
CA GLU A 139 -0.15 9.33 4.48
C GLU A 139 -0.79 8.03 4.99
N ILE A 140 -0.01 6.95 5.09
CA ILE A 140 -0.52 5.68 5.64
C ILE A 140 -0.77 5.89 7.13
N SER A 141 -1.99 5.61 7.55
CA SER A 141 -2.44 5.75 8.94
C SER A 141 -2.64 4.40 9.60
N THR A 142 -2.95 3.35 8.83
CA THR A 142 -3.31 2.04 9.35
C THR A 142 -2.76 0.94 8.45
N GLN A 143 -2.30 -0.14 9.06
CA GLN A 143 -1.76 -1.31 8.37
C GLN A 143 -2.29 -2.59 8.98
N LEU A 144 -2.73 -3.53 8.15
CA LEU A 144 -2.99 -4.91 8.52
C LEU A 144 -1.89 -5.77 7.93
N SER A 145 -1.15 -6.50 8.76
CA SER A 145 -0.10 -7.43 8.30
C SER A 145 -0.37 -8.86 8.74
N PHE A 146 -0.16 -9.82 7.86
CA PHE A 146 -0.29 -11.25 8.15
C PHE A 146 0.71 -12.05 7.31
N GLU A 147 0.96 -13.31 7.69
CA GLU A 147 1.86 -14.19 6.95
C GLU A 147 1.05 -15.24 6.18
N LEU A 148 1.44 -15.50 4.93
CA LEU A 148 0.92 -16.59 4.10
C LEU A 148 2.10 -17.21 3.33
N ASP A 149 2.28 -18.52 3.47
CA ASP A 149 3.35 -19.29 2.79
C ASP A 149 4.76 -18.67 2.89
N GLY A 150 5.10 -18.12 4.06
CA GLY A 150 6.41 -17.48 4.32
C GLY A 150 6.57 -16.10 3.68
N THR A 151 5.49 -15.51 3.17
CA THR A 151 5.43 -14.14 2.67
C THR A 151 4.58 -13.29 3.62
N THR A 152 5.13 -12.15 4.06
CA THR A 152 4.34 -11.17 4.81
C THR A 152 3.55 -10.31 3.84
N ILE A 153 2.24 -10.28 4.03
CA ILE A 153 1.31 -9.44 3.29
C ILE A 153 0.93 -8.27 4.19
N THR A 154 1.16 -7.04 3.73
CA THR A 154 0.74 -5.82 4.44
C THR A 154 -0.26 -5.05 3.59
N ILE A 155 -1.45 -4.82 4.12
CA ILE A 155 -2.47 -3.96 3.52
C ILE A 155 -2.45 -2.63 4.27
N SER A 156 -2.05 -1.57 3.57
CA SER A 156 -1.90 -0.22 4.11
C SER A 156 -2.99 0.71 3.60
N ALA A 157 -3.52 1.55 4.49
CA ALA A 157 -4.52 2.56 4.17
C ALA A 157 -4.33 3.83 5.00
N ASP A 158 -5.12 4.85 4.67
CA ASP A 158 -5.16 6.12 5.38
C ASP A 158 -6.32 6.24 6.39
N GLY A 159 -7.07 5.15 6.62
CA GLY A 159 -8.12 5.10 7.63
C GLY A 159 -9.34 5.97 7.36
N THR A 160 -9.33 6.76 6.27
CA THR A 160 -10.42 7.68 5.88
C THR A 160 -11.11 7.18 4.63
N HIS A 161 -10.34 6.74 3.63
CA HIS A 161 -10.86 6.21 2.38
C HIS A 161 -11.06 4.69 2.43
N ALA A 162 -10.32 3.98 3.28
CA ALA A 162 -10.55 2.58 3.60
C ALA A 162 -10.62 2.36 5.11
N THR A 163 -11.66 1.67 5.56
CA THR A 163 -11.89 1.33 6.96
C THR A 163 -11.10 0.08 7.39
N GLU A 164 -10.84 -0.07 8.68
CA GLU A 164 -10.21 -1.29 9.22
C GLU A 164 -10.98 -2.56 8.83
N GLY A 165 -12.32 -2.49 8.80
CA GLY A 165 -13.15 -3.60 8.34
C GLY A 165 -12.91 -3.97 6.87
N GLU A 166 -12.78 -2.99 5.98
CA GLU A 166 -12.43 -3.24 4.58
C GLU A 166 -11.03 -3.86 4.46
N LEU A 167 -10.05 -3.41 5.25
CA LEU A 167 -8.71 -4.03 5.26
C LEU A 167 -8.77 -5.50 5.65
N ILE A 168 -9.58 -5.84 6.66
CA ILE A 168 -9.76 -7.21 7.16
C ILE A 168 -10.41 -8.09 6.10
N GLU A 169 -11.49 -7.63 5.47
CA GLU A 169 -12.18 -8.41 4.43
C GLU A 169 -11.30 -8.58 3.17
N ILE A 170 -10.54 -7.56 2.79
CA ILE A 170 -9.55 -7.68 1.70
C ILE A 170 -8.49 -8.73 2.08
N GLY A 171 -7.98 -8.68 3.30
CA GLY A 171 -7.03 -9.67 3.82
C GLY A 171 -7.57 -11.09 3.78
N ARG A 172 -8.83 -11.30 4.18
CA ARG A 172 -9.50 -12.61 4.05
C ARG A 172 -9.60 -13.07 2.60
N SER A 173 -9.98 -12.18 1.69
CA SER A 173 -10.15 -12.50 0.27
C SER A 173 -8.84 -12.85 -0.46
N ILE A 174 -7.69 -12.58 0.14
CA ILE A 174 -6.37 -13.01 -0.36
C ILE A 174 -6.05 -14.43 0.07
N ILE A 175 -6.58 -14.88 1.21
CA ILE A 175 -6.33 -16.19 1.80
C ILE A 175 -7.27 -17.25 1.20
N GLU A 176 -8.51 -16.88 0.89
CA GLU A 176 -9.56 -17.74 0.32
C GLU A 176 -9.41 -17.99 -1.20
#